data_AF-A0A954UE10-F1
#
_entry.id   AF-A0A954UE10-F1
#
_cell.length_a   1.000
_cell.length_b   1.000
_cell.length_c   1.000
_cell.angle_alpha   90.00
_cell.angle_beta   90.00
_cell.angle_gamma   90.00
#
_symmetry.space_group_name_H-M   'P 1'
#
loop_
_entity.id
_entity.type
_entity.pdbx_description
1 polymer ?
#
loop_
_entity_poly.entity_id
_entity_poly.type
_entity_poly.pdbx_seq_one_letter_code
_entity_poly.pdbx_strand_id
1 'polypeptide(L)' 'MNIEQAIADLSAVPISDRLRIVAAIWDSLSDDELPDPPAAQVAELNRRMAAHRSDPSSAISADELEHRLANHFQK' A
#
# COMPACT_ATOMS: atom_id res chain seq x y z
N MET A 1 -3.47 -24.68 -10.93
CA MET A 1 -2.92 -24.16 -9.66
C MET A 1 -4.06 -23.54 -8.87
N ASN A 2 -4.21 -23.81 -7.58
CA ASN A 2 -5.18 -23.12 -6.72
C ASN A 2 -4.51 -21.95 -5.98
N ILE A 3 -5.29 -21.10 -5.34
CA ILE A 3 -4.78 -19.90 -4.66
C ILE A 3 -3.79 -20.28 -3.54
N GLU A 4 -4.11 -21.30 -2.74
CA GLU A 4 -3.24 -21.78 -1.66
C GLU A 4 -1.87 -22.23 -2.15
N GLN A 5 -1.82 -22.99 -3.25
CA GLN A 5 -0.58 -23.44 -3.87
C GLN A 5 0.21 -22.25 -4.44
N ALA A 6 -0.46 -21.28 -5.07
CA ALA A 6 0.20 -20.08 -5.58
C ALA A 6 0.86 -19.27 -4.44
N ILE A 7 0.18 -19.14 -3.30
CA ILE A 7 0.73 -18.47 -2.10
C ILE A 7 1.92 -19.24 -1.51
N ALA A 8 1.82 -20.58 -1.45
CA ALA A 8 2.90 -21.43 -0.99
C ALA A 8 4.14 -21.31 -1.90
N ASP A 9 3.94 -21.34 -3.21
CA ASP A 9 5.00 -21.21 -4.20
C ASP A 9 5.68 -19.83 -4.12
N LEU A 10 4.89 -18.76 -3.96
CA LEU A 10 5.42 -17.40 -3.75
C LEU A 10 6.23 -17.29 -2.46
N SER A 11 5.95 -18.09 -1.44
CA SER A 11 6.68 -18.05 -0.17
C SER A 11 8.11 -18.57 -0.30
N ALA A 12 8.40 -19.40 -1.32
CA ALA A 12 9.74 -19.91 -1.63
C ALA A 12 10.59 -18.93 -2.46
N VAL A 13 9.97 -17.86 -2.99
CA VAL A 13 10.65 -16.83 -3.79
C VAL A 13 11.37 -15.82 -2.88
N PRO A 14 12.55 -15.29 -3.26
CA PRO A 14 13.21 -14.22 -2.51
C PRO A 14 12.29 -13.02 -2.29
N ILE A 15 12.38 -12.39 -1.11
CA ILE A 15 11.48 -11.29 -0.73
C ILE A 15 11.46 -10.14 -1.75
N SER A 16 12.59 -9.83 -2.36
CA SER A 16 12.67 -8.80 -3.41
C SER A 16 11.80 -9.13 -4.62
N ASP A 17 11.79 -10.40 -5.04
CA ASP A 17 11.03 -10.84 -6.20
C ASP A 17 9.56 -11.04 -5.85
N ARG A 18 9.25 -11.44 -4.62
CA ARG A 18 7.87 -11.43 -4.11
C ARG A 18 7.26 -10.02 -4.16
N LEU A 19 8.01 -9.01 -3.73
CA LEU A 19 7.55 -7.62 -3.77
C LEU A 19 7.32 -7.14 -5.22
N ARG A 20 8.22 -7.51 -6.15
CA ARG A 20 8.04 -7.22 -7.59
C ARG A 20 6.77 -7.88 -8.15
N ILE A 21 6.51 -9.12 -7.78
CA ILE A 21 5.31 -9.85 -8.21
C ILE A 21 4.05 -9.18 -7.65
N VAL A 22 4.04 -8.83 -6.35
CA VAL A 22 2.91 -8.13 -5.73
C VAL A 22 2.63 -6.80 -6.44
N ALA A 23 3.67 -6.02 -6.75
CA ALA A 23 3.52 -4.77 -7.51
C ALA A 23 2.94 -5.03 -8.91
N ALA A 24 3.47 -6.01 -9.65
CA ALA A 24 2.99 -6.34 -10.99
C ALA A 24 1.53 -6.82 -11.00
N ILE A 25 1.12 -7.60 -10.00
CA ILE A 25 -0.28 -8.01 -9.84
C ILE A 25 -1.15 -6.78 -9.57
N TRP A 26 -0.72 -5.91 -8.66
CA TRP A 26 -1.44 -4.69 -8.31
C TRP A 26 -1.63 -3.78 -9.53
N ASP A 27 -0.57 -3.54 -10.31
CA ASP A 27 -0.60 -2.71 -11.52
C ASP A 27 -1.45 -3.32 -12.65
N SER A 28 -1.75 -4.63 -12.59
CA SER A 28 -2.59 -5.30 -13.58
C SER A 28 -4.10 -5.22 -13.30
N LEU A 29 -4.49 -4.78 -12.09
CA LEU A 29 -5.89 -4.66 -11.72
C LEU A 29 -6.53 -3.45 -12.41
N SER A 30 -7.71 -3.64 -13.01
CA SER A 30 -8.53 -2.54 -13.51
C SER A 30 -9.37 -1.93 -12.38
N ASP A 31 -9.57 -0.61 -12.40
CA ASP A 31 -10.42 0.09 -11.42
C ASP A 31 -11.86 -0.46 -11.42
N ASP A 32 -12.35 -0.96 -12.56
CA ASP A 32 -13.70 -1.52 -12.71
C ASP A 32 -13.87 -2.88 -12.00
N GLU A 33 -12.77 -3.54 -11.63
CA GLU A 33 -12.77 -4.86 -11.01
C GLU A 33 -12.48 -4.80 -9.50
N LEU A 34 -12.19 -3.61 -8.97
CA LEU A 34 -11.86 -3.44 -7.56
C LEU A 34 -13.15 -3.44 -6.72
N PRO A 35 -13.23 -4.27 -5.67
CA PRO A 35 -14.36 -4.22 -4.76
C PRO A 35 -14.35 -2.92 -3.96
N ASP A 36 -15.54 -2.48 -3.54
CA ASP A 36 -15.64 -1.36 -2.60
C ASP A 36 -14.86 -1.66 -1.32
N PRO A 37 -14.11 -0.69 -0.79
CA PRO A 37 -13.38 -0.88 0.46
C PRO A 37 -14.37 -1.16 1.61
N PRO A 38 -14.01 -2.04 2.57
CA PRO A 38 -14.83 -2.30 3.74
C PRO A 38 -15.25 -1.02 4.48
N ALA A 39 -16.47 -0.99 5.00
CA ALA A 39 -17.03 0.19 5.68
C ALA A 39 -16.13 0.74 6.80
N ALA A 40 -15.43 -0.14 7.53
CA ALA A 40 -14.48 0.25 8.55
C ALA A 40 -13.27 1.01 7.99
N GLN A 41 -12.78 0.64 6.80
CA GLN A 41 -11.69 1.36 6.13
C GLN A 41 -12.16 2.73 5.63
N VAL A 42 -13.36 2.81 5.05
CA VAL A 42 -13.97 4.08 4.63
C VAL A 42 -14.15 5.02 5.82
N ALA A 43 -14.65 4.50 6.94
CA ALA A 43 -14.82 5.29 8.17
C ALA A 43 -13.49 5.82 8.71
N GLU A 44 -12.44 4.99 8.70
CA GLU A 44 -11.11 5.40 9.14
C GLU A 44 -10.47 6.45 8.20
N LEU A 45 -10.61 6.27 6.88
CA LEU A 45 -10.16 7.25 5.89
C LEU A 45 -10.84 8.60 6.12
N ASN A 46 -12.17 8.61 6.26
CA ASN A 46 -12.93 9.82 6.54
C ASN A 46 -12.49 10.50 7.84
N ARG A 47 -12.25 9.72 8.91
CA ARG A 47 -11.74 10.25 10.18
C ARG A 47 -10.38 10.92 10.01
N ARG A 48 -9.43 10.28 9.32
CA ARG A 48 -8.08 10.82 9.07
C ARG A 48 -8.13 12.08 8.21
N MET A 49 -8.96 12.09 7.17
CA MET A 49 -9.15 13.26 6.32
C MET A 49 -9.75 14.44 7.10
N ALA A 50 -10.74 14.20 7.96
CA ALA A 50 -11.32 15.25 8.80
C ALA A 50 -10.29 15.82 9.79
N ALA A 51 -9.51 14.96 10.45
CA ALA A 51 -8.44 15.37 11.35
C ALA A 51 -7.38 16.23 10.63
N HIS A 52 -6.93 15.81 9.45
CA HIS A 52 -5.98 16.59 8.66
C HIS A 52 -6.56 17.93 8.19
N ARG A 53 -7.84 17.99 7.82
CA ARG A 53 -8.50 19.27 7.47
C ARG A 53 -8.57 20.23 8.65
N SER A 54 -8.76 19.73 9.87
CA SER A 54 -8.75 20.56 11.09
C SER A 54 -7.35 20.97 11.52
N ASP A 55 -6.34 20.17 11.21
CA ASP A 55 -4.93 20.45 11.49
C ASP A 55 -4.05 19.96 10.33
N PRO A 56 -3.77 20.82 9.33
CA PRO A 56 -2.94 20.46 8.20
C PRO A 56 -1.50 20.08 8.58
N SER A 57 -1.02 20.51 9.75
CA SER A 57 0.33 20.18 10.23
C SER A 57 0.47 18.74 10.72
N SER A 58 -0.64 18.02 10.85
CA SER A 58 -0.69 16.59 11.22
C SER A 58 -0.14 15.64 10.15
N ALA A 59 0.17 16.13 8.95
CA ALA A 59 0.76 15.36 7.86
C ALA A 59 2.02 16.04 7.33
N ILE A 60 2.85 15.26 6.62
CA ILE A 60 4.02 15.76 5.90
C ILE A 60 3.73 15.81 4.41
N SER A 61 4.47 16.64 3.67
CA SER A 61 4.43 16.65 2.21
C SER A 61 5.01 15.34 1.63
N ALA A 62 4.66 15.06 0.38
CA ALA A 62 5.25 13.95 -0.37
C ALA A 62 6.78 14.08 -0.46
N ASP A 63 7.29 15.28 -0.76
CA ASP A 63 8.73 15.55 -0.82
C ASP A 63 9.44 15.25 0.51
N GLU A 64 8.83 15.62 1.64
CA GLU A 64 9.38 15.33 2.97
C GLU A 64 9.34 13.82 3.28
N LEU A 65 8.29 13.12 2.85
CA LEU A 65 8.21 11.67 2.97
C LEU A 65 9.31 10.99 2.15
N GLU A 66 9.49 11.38 0.89
CA GLU A 66 10.54 10.86 0.01
C GLU A 66 11.94 11.11 0.59
N HIS A 67 12.18 12.32 1.09
CA HIS A 67 13.44 12.68 1.74
C HIS A 67 13.73 11.79 2.96
N ARG A 68 12.73 11.53 3.80
CA ARG A 68 12.86 10.62 4.95
C ARG A 68 13.16 9.19 4.55
N LEU A 69 12.47 8.68 3.52
CA LEU A 69 12.69 7.32 3.03
C LEU A 69 14.09 7.16 2.46
N ALA A 70 14.54 8.09 1.62
CA ALA A 70 15.90 8.07 1.05
C ALA A 70 16.98 8.04 2.15
N ASN A 71 16.82 8.86 3.20
CA ASN A 71 17.74 8.89 4.33
C ASN A 71 17.68 7.63 5.21
N HIS A 72 16.52 6.95 5.28
CA HIS A 72 16.35 5.73 6.08
C HIS A 72 17.08 4.53 5.46
N PHE A 73 17.09 4.42 4.13
CA PHE A 73 17.71 3.30 3.39
C PHE A 73 19.18 3.53 3.02
N GLN A 74 19.78 4.66 3.40
CA GLN A 74 21.21 4.96 3.21
C GLN A 74 22.10 4.55 4.41
N LYS A 75 21.55 3.89 5.43
CA LYS A 75 22.29 3.29 6.55
C LYS A 75 22.52 1.80 6.32
#